data_AF-A0A812TXT0-F1
#
_entry.id   AF-A0A812TXT0-F1
#
_cell.length_a   1.000
_cell.length_b   1.000
_cell.length_c   1.000
_cell.angle_alpha   90.00
_cell.angle_beta   90.00
_cell.angle_gamma   90.00
#
_symmetry.space_group_name_H-M   'P 1'
#
loop_
_entity.id
_entity.type
_entity.pdbx_description
1 polymer ?
#
loop_
_entity_poly.entity_id
_entity_poly.type
_entity_poly.pdbx_seq_one_letter_code
_entity_poly.pdbx_strand_id
1 'polypeptide(L)'
;MRDMSKGKSICSQTLQFLGQTFTLEFFPCGKSQAYARCCSLFLHAAVPCEIDFHLKGRQKRIEVPAGGCRDSARGDDDFGPQPDLSKPVEISVCFIKLGGKDADNLRKEFICQYEKETNDLTAQKNVLEKEAEVRFKELVTLRRKAEELEDSKSKVAGMEAQNTRLEKECVVTRKELEKQARELASWRSKVEHLEGQKASLEGLTCSMSKLLSERKLEVEALEGILAASSDSARHRERRLSRAATRIQTTWRMFACRTLMRSRLAERRRSVKHGRELTAALRVQLAWRLYQKRLQRRWRSKVSKSQTTLYDAVLALESLAQFLSTGEIPFLQHTESVLQLASEVKFRVVAVVGLFDKGKTWLTNKLFGVNLPSGKLHTSHDPRDVDAILDAQTTESLMFEMISRIAHHMIFVVNDLTWFEQKYVAMLHQKYVQGGQQKELVVVHNLRNTTDKEEACKLFKRQVMRCYDGEQSHLGELIFTQDAGNGAPPLHHIGLCYEFSLAGDAFNEKNRQHLLQSL
;
A
#
# COMPACT_ATOMS: atom_id res chain seq x y z
N MET A 1 -17.35 14.64 97.98
CA MET A 1 -17.67 15.61 96.91
C MET A 1 -16.75 16.82 97.06
N ARG A 2 -15.78 17.02 96.15
CA ARG A 2 -15.03 18.29 96.06
C ARG A 2 -15.67 19.11 94.95
N ASP A 3 -15.93 20.36 95.25
CA ASP A 3 -16.55 21.34 94.36
C ASP A 3 -15.67 21.56 93.11
N MET A 4 -16.13 21.05 91.96
CA MET A 4 -15.46 21.17 90.65
C MET A 4 -15.88 22.45 89.89
N SER A 5 -16.61 23.36 90.52
CA SER A 5 -17.31 24.47 89.86
C SER A 5 -16.44 25.56 89.21
N LYS A 6 -15.10 25.45 89.15
CA LYS A 6 -14.23 26.55 88.65
C LYS A 6 -13.02 26.14 87.78
N GLY A 7 -13.00 24.95 87.20
CA GLY A 7 -12.00 24.58 86.18
C GLY A 7 -12.60 24.61 84.78
N LYS A 8 -12.15 25.51 83.90
CA LYS A 8 -12.48 25.41 82.46
C LYS A 8 -11.84 24.13 81.91
N SER A 9 -12.60 23.33 81.16
CA SER A 9 -12.07 22.19 80.40
C SER A 9 -10.92 22.66 79.51
N ILE A 10 -9.83 21.90 79.43
CA ILE A 10 -8.69 22.21 78.54
C ILE A 10 -9.08 21.93 77.09
N CYS A 11 -9.81 20.85 76.86
CA CYS A 11 -10.31 20.45 75.55
C CYS A 11 -11.66 19.77 75.76
N SER A 12 -12.66 20.18 74.98
CA SER A 12 -13.92 19.47 74.83
C SER A 12 -14.08 19.18 73.35
N GLN A 13 -14.09 17.90 72.99
CA GLN A 13 -14.33 17.48 71.61
C GLN A 13 -15.63 16.70 71.59
N THR A 14 -16.55 17.18 70.76
CA THR A 14 -17.81 16.49 70.49
C THR A 14 -17.60 15.62 69.27
N LEU A 15 -17.66 14.30 69.46
CA LEU A 15 -17.56 13.31 68.40
C LEU A 15 -18.98 12.85 68.07
N GLN A 16 -19.39 13.03 66.81
CA GLN A 16 -20.59 12.38 66.31
C GLN A 16 -20.19 11.04 65.72
N PHE A 17 -20.70 9.96 66.31
CA PHE A 17 -20.51 8.62 65.79
C PHE A 17 -21.86 7.93 65.78
N LEU A 18 -22.29 7.46 64.60
CA LEU A 18 -23.55 6.72 64.42
C LEU A 18 -24.80 7.50 64.92
N GLY A 19 -24.87 8.80 64.59
CA GLY A 19 -25.98 9.68 65.01
C GLY A 19 -26.02 10.00 66.51
N GLN A 20 -25.10 9.45 67.30
CA GLN A 20 -24.96 9.72 68.73
C GLN A 20 -23.84 10.74 68.96
N THR A 21 -24.06 11.61 69.94
CA THR A 21 -23.11 12.64 70.33
C THR A 21 -22.31 12.16 71.54
N PHE A 22 -21.01 11.96 71.36
CA PHE A 22 -20.07 11.66 72.43
C PHE A 22 -19.28 12.90 72.77
N THR A 23 -19.42 13.40 74.00
CA THR A 23 -18.61 14.55 74.44
C THR A 23 -17.47 14.05 75.31
N LEU A 24 -16.25 14.34 74.88
CA LEU A 24 -15.03 14.03 75.59
C LEU A 24 -14.49 15.31 76.22
N GLU A 25 -14.49 15.39 77.54
CA GLU A 25 -14.02 16.56 78.27
C GLU A 25 -12.77 16.23 79.10
N PHE A 26 -11.71 17.02 78.89
CA PHE A 26 -10.47 16.93 79.65
C PHE A 26 -10.41 18.02 80.70
N PHE A 27 -10.27 17.61 81.97
CA PHE A 27 -10.04 18.53 83.07
C PHE A 27 -8.67 18.29 83.71
N PRO A 28 -7.88 19.35 83.95
CA PRO A 28 -6.69 19.26 84.79
C PRO A 28 -7.14 19.10 86.24
N CYS A 29 -6.68 18.05 86.93
CA CYS A 29 -7.01 17.92 88.35
C CYS A 29 -6.11 18.79 89.23
N GLY A 30 -6.74 19.63 90.06
CA GLY A 30 -6.29 19.94 91.41
C GLY A 30 -5.41 21.19 91.62
N LYS A 31 -5.86 22.07 92.52
CA LYS A 31 -5.09 23.18 93.11
C LYS A 31 -4.09 22.75 94.20
N SER A 32 -3.82 21.45 94.36
CA SER A 32 -2.93 20.89 95.39
C SER A 32 -1.74 20.21 94.70
N GLN A 33 -0.52 20.51 95.14
CA GLN A 33 0.74 19.95 94.59
C GLN A 33 0.76 18.41 94.51
N ALA A 34 -0.02 17.73 95.37
CA ALA A 34 -0.13 16.26 95.36
C ALA A 34 -0.97 15.72 94.19
N TYR A 35 -1.80 16.54 93.53
CA TYR A 35 -2.74 16.11 92.48
C TYR A 35 -2.48 16.76 91.12
N ALA A 36 -1.42 17.58 90.99
CA ALA A 36 -1.04 18.26 89.74
C ALA A 36 -0.64 17.31 88.59
N ARG A 37 -0.72 15.99 88.79
CA ARG A 37 -0.25 14.95 87.88
C ARG A 37 -1.37 14.09 87.27
N CYS A 38 -2.63 14.38 87.56
CA CYS A 38 -3.75 13.61 87.03
C CYS A 38 -4.56 14.42 86.00
N CYS A 39 -4.89 13.80 84.86
CA CYS A 39 -5.92 14.30 83.95
C CYS A 39 -7.19 13.48 84.16
N SER A 40 -8.34 14.15 84.34
CA SER A 40 -9.63 13.47 84.34
C SER A 40 -10.24 13.52 82.96
N LEU A 41 -10.69 12.37 82.49
CA LEU A 41 -11.45 12.20 81.26
C LEU A 41 -12.91 11.97 81.62
N PHE A 42 -13.80 12.81 81.10
CA PHE A 42 -15.23 12.57 81.18
C PHE A 42 -15.73 12.20 79.79
N LEU A 43 -16.39 11.04 79.71
CA LEU A 43 -17.10 10.63 78.51
C LEU A 43 -18.58 10.56 78.82
N HIS A 44 -19.34 11.34 78.05
CA HIS A 44 -20.79 11.23 78.00
C HIS A 44 -21.18 10.36 76.80
N ALA A 45 -21.76 9.19 77.08
CA ALA A 45 -22.31 8.27 76.08
C ALA A 45 -23.78 7.99 76.39
N ALA A 46 -24.63 8.06 75.35
CA ALA A 46 -26.06 7.78 75.47
C ALA A 46 -26.37 6.27 75.61
N VAL A 47 -25.42 5.41 75.20
CA VAL A 47 -25.54 3.94 75.19
C VAL A 47 -24.35 3.33 75.94
N PRO A 48 -24.50 2.15 76.56
CA PRO A 48 -23.39 1.48 77.22
C PRO A 48 -22.33 1.11 76.18
N CYS A 49 -21.08 1.48 76.43
CA CYS A 49 -19.98 1.20 75.53
C CYS A 49 -18.70 0.79 76.27
N GLU A 50 -17.93 -0.10 75.65
CA GLU A 50 -16.59 -0.46 76.08
C GLU A 50 -15.60 0.20 75.13
N ILE A 51 -14.67 0.98 75.69
CA ILE A 51 -13.77 1.83 74.92
C ILE A 51 -12.33 1.57 75.33
N ASP A 52 -11.48 1.33 74.35
CA ASP A 52 -10.04 1.32 74.54
C ASP A 52 -9.46 2.70 74.20
N PHE A 53 -8.77 3.29 75.18
CA PHE A 53 -8.03 4.54 75.05
C PHE A 53 -6.56 4.23 74.80
N HIS A 54 -6.04 4.69 73.68
CA HIS A 54 -4.62 4.61 73.38
C HIS A 54 -3.96 5.98 73.60
N LEU A 55 -3.02 6.03 74.54
CA LEU A 55 -2.22 7.22 74.83
C LEU A 55 -0.74 6.86 74.86
N LYS A 56 0.02 7.36 73.87
CA LYS A 56 1.48 7.13 73.74
C LYS A 56 1.89 5.65 73.88
N GLY A 57 1.19 4.77 73.16
CA GLY A 57 1.48 3.33 73.15
C GLY A 57 0.95 2.54 74.35
N ARG A 58 0.22 3.18 75.28
CA ARG A 58 -0.50 2.49 76.36
C ARG A 58 -1.98 2.41 76.03
N GLN A 59 -2.58 1.24 76.25
CA GLN A 59 -3.99 0.98 76.03
C GLN A 59 -4.70 0.84 77.38
N LYS A 60 -5.79 1.57 77.59
CA LYS A 60 -6.64 1.40 78.77
C LYS A 60 -8.09 1.23 78.35
N ARG A 61 -8.69 0.14 78.82
CA ARG A 61 -10.08 -0.20 78.60
C ARG A 61 -10.97 0.44 79.66
N ILE A 62 -12.06 1.07 79.24
CA ILE A 62 -13.05 1.68 80.11
C ILE A 62 -14.44 1.22 79.68
N GLU A 63 -15.17 0.64 80.63
CA GLU A 63 -16.59 0.34 80.47
C GLU A 63 -17.41 1.55 80.91
N VAL A 64 -18.30 2.02 80.04
CA VAL A 64 -19.12 3.21 80.24
C VAL A 64 -20.58 2.77 80.21
N PRO A 65 -21.30 2.81 81.35
CA PRO A 65 -22.72 2.44 81.38
C PRO A 65 -23.62 3.50 80.73
N ALA A 66 -24.83 3.10 80.30
CA ALA A 66 -25.84 4.04 79.80
C ALA A 66 -26.24 5.06 80.88
N GLY A 67 -26.30 6.34 80.52
CA GLY A 67 -26.60 7.44 81.44
C GLY A 67 -25.38 8.21 81.95
N GLY A 68 -24.19 7.87 81.45
CA GLY A 68 -22.94 8.54 81.77
C GLY A 68 -22.26 7.96 83.00
N CYS A 69 -20.94 7.80 82.91
CA CYS A 69 -20.13 7.37 84.04
C CYS A 69 -19.72 8.61 84.85
N ARG A 70 -20.24 8.75 86.08
CA ARG A 70 -19.67 9.68 87.09
C ARG A 70 -18.59 9.01 87.92
N ASP A 71 -18.11 7.83 87.52
CA ASP A 71 -16.93 7.24 88.14
C ASP A 71 -15.71 7.99 87.63
N SER A 72 -15.23 8.91 88.45
CA SER A 72 -13.81 9.24 88.47
C SER A 72 -13.07 7.92 88.67
N ALA A 73 -12.58 7.33 87.58
CA ALA A 73 -11.65 6.22 87.65
C ALA A 73 -10.39 6.72 88.35
N ARG A 74 -10.40 6.71 89.69
CA ARG A 74 -9.20 6.81 90.52
C ARG A 74 -8.49 5.47 90.43
N GLY A 75 -7.95 5.18 89.26
CA GLY A 75 -6.83 4.27 89.19
C GLY A 75 -5.62 5.08 89.63
N ASP A 76 -5.05 4.74 90.79
CA ASP A 76 -3.70 5.16 91.18
C ASP A 76 -2.61 4.52 90.29
N ASP A 77 -3.00 3.98 89.13
CA ASP A 77 -2.10 3.48 88.11
C ASP A 77 -1.49 4.67 87.38
N ASP A 78 -0.33 5.09 87.89
CA ASP A 78 0.58 6.06 87.29
C ASP A 78 0.74 5.76 85.79
N PHE A 79 0.19 6.64 84.94
CA PHE A 79 0.48 6.69 83.51
C PHE A 79 1.93 7.15 83.24
N GLY A 80 2.91 6.77 84.08
CA GLY A 80 4.32 7.11 83.92
C GLY A 80 4.58 8.63 83.92
N PRO A 81 5.83 9.05 83.64
CA PRO A 81 6.19 10.47 83.62
C PRO A 81 5.35 11.24 82.60
N GLN A 82 4.97 12.47 82.98
CA GLN A 82 4.00 13.33 82.33
C GLN A 82 4.25 13.42 80.81
N PRO A 83 3.24 13.14 79.96
CA PRO A 83 3.36 13.44 78.55
C PRO A 83 3.55 14.95 78.38
N ASP A 84 4.61 15.36 77.70
CA ASP A 84 4.81 16.77 77.35
C ASP A 84 3.62 17.25 76.50
N LEU A 85 2.76 18.06 77.12
CA LEU A 85 1.55 18.63 76.53
C LEU A 85 1.85 19.86 75.65
N SER A 86 3.12 20.27 75.53
CA SER A 86 3.51 21.28 74.54
C SER A 86 3.47 20.77 73.10
N LYS A 87 3.34 19.44 72.92
CA LYS A 87 3.17 18.78 71.61
C LYS A 87 1.75 18.23 71.48
N PRO A 88 1.15 18.25 70.28
CA PRO A 88 -0.15 17.63 70.05
C PRO A 88 -0.07 16.14 70.44
N VAL A 89 -0.97 15.72 71.33
CA VAL A 89 -1.08 14.33 71.76
C VAL A 89 -2.20 13.69 70.97
N GLU A 90 -1.87 12.68 70.17
CA GLU A 90 -2.87 11.88 69.48
C GLU A 90 -3.51 10.91 70.48
N ILE A 91 -4.85 10.95 70.55
CA ILE A 91 -5.65 10.07 71.39
C ILE A 91 -6.55 9.27 70.45
N SER A 92 -6.25 7.98 70.31
CA SER A 92 -7.10 7.07 69.54
C SER A 92 -8.10 6.42 70.48
N VAL A 93 -9.38 6.56 70.15
CA VAL A 93 -10.50 6.00 70.90
C VAL A 93 -11.11 4.89 70.06
N CYS A 94 -11.06 3.64 70.55
CA CYS A 94 -11.62 2.49 69.86
C CYS A 94 -12.84 1.96 70.60
N PHE A 95 -14.01 1.97 69.97
CA PHE A 95 -15.23 1.39 70.52
C PHE A 95 -15.23 -0.12 70.26
N ILE A 96 -15.16 -0.93 71.31
CA ILE A 96 -15.01 -2.38 71.22
C ILE A 96 -16.37 -3.06 71.21
N LYS A 97 -17.29 -2.57 72.05
CA LYS A 97 -18.60 -3.17 72.24
C LYS A 97 -19.62 -2.07 72.52
N LEU A 98 -20.70 -2.05 71.73
CA LEU A 98 -21.89 -1.25 71.97
C LEU A 98 -22.98 -2.20 72.48
N GLY A 99 -23.53 -1.90 73.66
CA GLY A 99 -24.61 -2.69 74.26
C GLY A 99 -25.99 -2.07 74.04
N GLY A 100 -27.05 -2.88 74.12
CA GLY A 100 -28.45 -2.43 74.08
C GLY A 100 -29.18 -2.77 72.78
N LYS A 101 -30.52 -2.63 72.79
CA LYS A 101 -31.39 -2.95 71.63
C LYS A 101 -31.06 -2.09 70.40
N ASP A 102 -30.48 -0.92 70.58
CA ASP A 102 -30.09 -0.01 69.50
C ASP A 102 -28.74 -0.38 68.84
N ALA A 103 -27.92 -1.21 69.50
CA ALA A 103 -26.61 -1.62 68.98
C ALA A 103 -26.72 -2.50 67.72
N ASP A 104 -27.76 -3.34 67.64
CA ASP A 104 -27.99 -4.19 66.46
C ASP A 104 -28.42 -3.37 65.23
N ASN A 105 -29.18 -2.29 65.44
CA ASN A 105 -29.57 -1.39 64.35
C ASN A 105 -28.36 -0.59 63.84
N LEU A 106 -27.54 -0.07 64.75
CA LEU A 106 -26.32 0.65 64.40
C LEU A 106 -25.29 -0.24 63.69
N ARG A 107 -25.17 -1.51 64.11
CA ARG A 107 -24.29 -2.47 63.45
C ARG A 107 -24.74 -2.76 62.02
N LYS A 108 -26.04 -2.88 61.78
CA LYS A 108 -26.60 -3.07 60.42
C LYS A 108 -26.38 -1.85 59.54
N GLU A 109 -26.56 -0.65 60.08
CA GLU A 109 -26.33 0.61 59.35
C GLU A 109 -24.85 0.77 58.97
N PHE A 110 -23.93 0.46 59.89
CA PHE A 110 -22.49 0.51 59.63
C PHE A 110 -22.03 -0.51 58.58
N ILE A 111 -22.53 -1.75 58.65
CA ILE A 111 -22.24 -2.77 57.63
C ILE A 111 -22.74 -2.30 56.27
N CYS A 112 -23.96 -1.76 56.19
CA CYS A 112 -24.53 -1.24 54.95
C CYS A 112 -23.71 -0.08 54.37
N GLN A 113 -23.29 0.87 55.20
CA GLN A 113 -22.46 2.01 54.76
C GLN A 113 -21.07 1.54 54.30
N TYR A 114 -20.43 0.64 55.05
CA TYR A 114 -19.12 0.09 54.70
C TYR A 114 -19.17 -0.73 53.40
N GLU A 115 -20.21 -1.55 53.21
CA GLU A 115 -20.45 -2.28 51.96
C GLU A 115 -20.65 -1.32 50.79
N LYS A 116 -21.35 -0.20 50.98
CA LYS A 116 -21.52 0.82 49.95
C LYS A 116 -20.19 1.49 49.59
N GLU A 117 -19.41 1.94 50.57
CA GLU A 117 -18.12 2.59 50.34
C GLU A 117 -17.09 1.64 49.69
N THR A 118 -17.07 0.37 50.10
CA THR A 118 -16.20 -0.65 49.49
C THR A 118 -16.61 -0.99 48.06
N ASN A 119 -17.91 -1.04 47.76
CA ASN A 119 -18.40 -1.21 46.39
C ASN A 119 -18.05 0.00 45.51
N ASP A 120 -18.20 1.22 46.01
CA ASP A 120 -17.85 2.45 45.28
C ASP A 120 -16.33 2.52 44.99
N LEU A 121 -15.48 2.18 45.98
CA LEU A 121 -14.03 2.10 45.79
C LEU A 121 -13.62 1.00 44.80
N THR A 122 -14.30 -0.15 44.83
CA THR A 122 -14.07 -1.25 43.88
C THR A 122 -14.46 -0.83 42.46
N ALA A 123 -15.57 -0.10 42.31
CA ALA A 123 -16.00 0.45 41.03
C ALA A 123 -14.97 1.47 40.49
N GLN A 124 -14.48 2.39 41.32
CA GLN A 124 -13.45 3.36 40.92
C GLN A 124 -12.14 2.67 40.51
N LYS A 125 -11.70 1.66 41.27
CA LYS A 125 -10.52 0.85 40.92
C LYS A 125 -10.66 0.21 39.54
N ASN A 126 -11.82 -0.41 39.26
CA ASN A 126 -12.07 -1.06 37.97
C ASN A 126 -12.08 -0.06 36.79
N VAL A 127 -12.54 1.17 37.01
CA VAL A 127 -12.48 2.24 36.00
C VAL A 127 -11.03 2.64 35.72
N LEU A 128 -10.23 2.87 36.76
CA LEU A 128 -8.82 3.23 36.62
C LEU A 128 -7.98 2.12 35.97
N GLU A 129 -8.26 0.85 36.28
CA GLU A 129 -7.60 -0.29 35.63
C GLU A 129 -7.93 -0.36 34.14
N LYS A 130 -9.19 -0.12 33.74
CA LYS A 130 -9.58 -0.04 32.33
C LYS A 130 -8.92 1.13 31.60
N GLU A 131 -8.85 2.31 32.22
CA GLU A 131 -8.16 3.46 31.65
C GLU A 131 -6.66 3.20 31.47
N ALA A 132 -6.02 2.55 32.44
CA ALA A 132 -4.62 2.15 32.35
C ALA A 132 -4.38 1.14 31.21
N GLU A 133 -5.28 0.18 31.02
CA GLU A 133 -5.21 -0.79 29.92
C GLU A 133 -5.33 -0.11 28.55
N VAL A 134 -6.25 0.86 28.41
CA VAL A 134 -6.41 1.66 27.18
C VAL A 134 -5.14 2.46 26.89
N ARG A 135 -4.60 3.18 27.88
CA ARG A 135 -3.34 3.95 27.71
C ARG A 135 -2.14 3.07 27.39
N PHE A 136 -2.08 1.87 27.96
CA PHE A 136 -1.02 0.91 27.65
C PHE A 136 -1.11 0.44 26.19
N LYS A 137 -2.31 0.12 25.69
CA LYS A 137 -2.52 -0.22 24.28
C LYS A 137 -2.10 0.93 23.35
N GLU A 138 -2.45 2.17 23.69
CA GLU A 138 -2.01 3.36 22.95
C GLU A 138 -0.48 3.48 22.90
N LEU A 139 0.22 3.33 24.03
CA LEU A 139 1.68 3.38 24.10
C LEU A 139 2.35 2.29 23.25
N VAL A 140 1.82 1.06 23.26
CA VAL A 140 2.32 -0.03 22.40
C VAL A 140 2.16 0.33 20.92
N THR A 141 1.03 0.91 20.52
CA THR A 141 0.84 1.34 19.12
C THR A 141 1.77 2.49 18.72
N LEU A 142 2.02 3.45 19.61
CA LEU A 142 2.96 4.55 19.37
C LEU A 142 4.40 4.05 19.24
N ARG A 143 4.82 3.08 20.07
CA ARG A 143 6.14 2.46 19.96
C ARG A 143 6.33 1.75 18.62
N ARG A 144 5.34 0.98 18.17
CA ARG A 144 5.39 0.32 16.86
C ARG A 144 5.51 1.33 15.71
N LYS A 145 4.75 2.44 15.77
CA LYS A 145 4.86 3.53 14.79
C LYS A 145 6.24 4.20 14.80
N ALA A 146 6.88 4.34 15.96
CA ALA A 146 8.23 4.89 16.06
C ALA A 146 9.29 3.96 15.44
N GLU A 147 9.16 2.65 15.66
CA GLU A 147 10.02 1.63 15.03
C GLU A 147 9.84 1.61 13.50
N GLU A 148 8.59 1.67 13.01
CA GLU A 148 8.28 1.80 11.57
C GLU A 148 8.89 3.08 10.94
N LEU A 149 8.91 4.19 11.70
CA LEU A 149 9.50 5.46 11.25
C LEU A 149 11.02 5.35 11.14
N GLU A 150 11.69 4.69 12.09
CA GLU A 150 13.14 4.53 12.08
C GLU A 150 13.60 3.60 10.95
N ASP A 151 12.87 2.52 10.69
CA ASP A 151 13.06 1.67 9.52
C ASP A 151 12.87 2.46 8.20
N SER A 152 11.91 3.36 8.18
CA SER A 152 11.66 4.23 7.02
C SER A 152 12.81 5.22 6.80
N LYS A 153 13.37 5.81 7.85
CA LYS A 153 14.57 6.68 7.75
C LYS A 153 15.78 5.93 7.21
N SER A 154 16.03 4.70 7.69
CA SER A 154 17.10 3.84 7.19
C SER A 154 16.95 3.55 5.69
N LYS A 155 15.72 3.29 5.22
CA LYS A 155 15.42 3.12 3.79
C LYS A 155 15.66 4.40 2.99
N VAL A 156 15.27 5.57 3.51
CA VAL A 156 15.51 6.87 2.84
C VAL A 156 17.01 7.13 2.69
N ALA A 157 17.81 6.92 3.73
CA ALA A 157 19.26 7.06 3.66
C ALA A 157 19.88 6.10 2.61
N GLY A 158 19.37 4.87 2.52
CA GLY A 158 19.77 3.92 1.48
C GLY A 158 19.43 4.38 0.05
N MET A 159 18.26 5.00 -0.14
CA MET A 159 17.85 5.56 -1.44
C MET A 159 18.69 6.79 -1.83
N GLU A 160 19.02 7.66 -0.87
CA GLU A 160 19.90 8.82 -1.11
C GLU A 160 21.29 8.38 -1.57
N ALA A 161 21.89 7.39 -0.89
CA ALA A 161 23.17 6.83 -1.30
C ALA A 161 23.13 6.21 -2.71
N GLN A 162 22.01 5.57 -3.06
CA GLN A 162 21.80 5.03 -4.42
C GLN A 162 21.64 6.15 -5.45
N ASN A 163 20.94 7.24 -5.14
CA ASN A 163 20.81 8.39 -6.03
C ASN A 163 22.17 9.05 -6.28
N THR A 164 22.99 9.26 -5.24
CA THR A 164 24.35 9.80 -5.42
C THR A 164 25.22 8.91 -6.31
N ARG A 165 25.03 7.57 -6.24
CA ARG A 165 25.72 6.64 -7.14
C ARG A 165 25.22 6.77 -8.59
N LEU A 166 23.91 6.87 -8.80
CA LEU A 166 23.33 7.04 -10.13
C LEU A 166 23.73 8.37 -10.76
N GLU A 167 23.82 9.45 -9.99
CA GLU A 167 24.32 10.74 -10.47
C GLU A 167 25.77 10.64 -10.96
N LYS A 168 26.63 9.92 -10.24
CA LYS A 168 28.01 9.65 -10.68
C LYS A 168 28.05 8.84 -11.98
N GLU A 169 27.21 7.81 -12.10
CA GLU A 169 27.10 7.01 -13.33
C GLU A 169 26.58 7.87 -14.51
N CYS A 170 25.60 8.74 -14.28
CA CYS A 170 25.08 9.69 -15.27
C CYS A 170 26.19 10.64 -15.77
N VAL A 171 27.01 11.20 -14.87
CA VAL A 171 28.14 12.06 -15.26
C VAL A 171 29.14 11.32 -16.15
N VAL A 172 29.44 10.05 -15.85
CA VAL A 172 30.33 9.22 -16.69
C VAL A 172 29.70 9.00 -18.08
N THR A 173 28.42 8.62 -18.15
CA THR A 173 27.74 8.41 -19.44
C THR A 173 27.65 9.68 -20.27
N ARG A 174 27.43 10.85 -19.64
CA ARG A 174 27.40 12.15 -20.33
C ARG A 174 28.75 12.47 -20.96
N LYS A 175 29.86 12.25 -20.24
CA LYS A 175 31.21 12.44 -20.78
C LYS A 175 31.50 11.54 -21.98
N GLU A 176 31.01 10.29 -21.96
CA GLU A 176 31.16 9.36 -23.09
C GLU A 176 30.32 9.80 -24.29
N LEU A 177 29.08 10.27 -24.08
CA LEU A 177 28.25 10.82 -25.16
C LEU A 177 28.87 12.10 -25.76
N GLU A 178 29.44 12.98 -24.94
CA GLU A 178 30.15 14.17 -25.40
C GLU A 178 31.41 13.82 -26.21
N LYS A 179 32.07 12.70 -25.88
CA LYS A 179 33.18 12.16 -26.67
C LYS A 179 32.70 11.63 -28.02
N GLN A 180 31.63 10.83 -28.03
CA GLN A 180 31.03 10.31 -29.26
C GLN A 180 30.50 11.42 -30.18
N ALA A 181 29.90 12.47 -29.62
CA ALA A 181 29.45 13.64 -30.37
C ALA A 181 30.61 14.37 -31.06
N ARG A 182 31.76 14.51 -30.37
CA ARG A 182 32.98 15.07 -30.96
C ARG A 182 33.54 14.20 -32.08
N GLU A 183 33.54 12.88 -31.90
CA GLU A 183 33.94 11.94 -32.96
C GLU A 183 33.01 12.06 -34.18
N LEU A 184 31.69 12.10 -33.98
CA LEU A 184 30.72 12.30 -35.06
C LEU A 184 30.89 13.64 -35.78
N ALA A 185 31.18 14.72 -35.07
CA ALA A 185 31.47 16.01 -35.67
C ALA A 185 32.74 15.95 -36.56
N SER A 186 33.79 15.25 -36.10
CA SER A 186 34.99 15.00 -36.91
C SER A 186 34.67 14.20 -38.17
N TRP A 187 33.83 13.16 -38.07
CA TRP A 187 33.37 12.39 -39.22
C TRP A 187 32.56 13.22 -40.21
N ARG A 188 31.65 14.09 -39.73
CA ARG A 188 30.87 14.98 -40.59
C ARG A 188 31.77 15.91 -41.41
N SER A 189 32.75 16.56 -40.77
CA SER A 189 33.71 17.40 -41.48
C SER A 189 34.50 16.62 -42.55
N LYS A 190 34.85 15.37 -42.26
CA LYS A 190 35.52 14.49 -43.24
C LYS A 190 34.60 14.12 -44.42
N VAL A 191 33.30 13.91 -44.17
CA VAL A 191 32.31 13.66 -45.22
C VAL A 191 32.11 14.90 -46.09
N GLU A 192 31.95 16.08 -45.48
CA GLU A 192 31.83 17.35 -46.23
C GLU A 192 33.05 17.60 -47.12
N HIS A 193 34.27 17.31 -46.62
CA HIS A 193 35.48 17.39 -47.44
C HIS A 193 35.45 16.42 -48.64
N LEU A 194 35.01 15.17 -48.42
CA LEU A 194 34.88 14.19 -49.49
C LEU A 194 33.78 14.55 -50.49
N GLU A 195 32.69 15.17 -50.05
CA GLU A 195 31.63 15.69 -50.92
C GLU A 195 32.13 16.85 -51.77
N GLY A 196 32.94 17.76 -51.21
CA GLY A 196 33.64 18.79 -51.97
C GLY A 196 34.57 18.20 -53.05
N GLN A 197 35.35 17.17 -52.71
CA GLN A 197 36.18 16.45 -53.69
C GLN A 197 35.34 15.78 -54.78
N LYS A 198 34.19 15.20 -54.41
CA LYS A 198 33.24 14.59 -55.36
C LYS A 198 32.69 15.64 -56.33
N ALA A 199 32.30 16.82 -55.85
CA ALA A 199 31.83 17.91 -56.70
C ALA A 199 32.91 18.38 -57.70
N SER A 200 34.17 18.47 -57.27
CA SER A 200 35.29 18.74 -58.20
C SER A 200 35.47 17.65 -59.25
N LEU A 201 35.33 16.38 -58.88
CA LEU A 201 35.37 15.26 -59.83
C LEU A 201 34.20 15.30 -60.82
N GLU A 202 32.98 15.59 -60.35
CA GLU A 202 31.80 15.74 -61.22
C GLU A 202 31.99 16.90 -62.21
N GLY A 203 32.55 18.03 -61.77
CA GLY A 203 32.95 19.14 -62.64
C GLY A 203 33.96 18.71 -63.72
N LEU A 204 35.00 17.96 -63.35
CA LEU A 204 35.94 17.40 -64.32
C LEU A 204 35.26 16.43 -65.30
N THR A 205 34.30 15.63 -64.83
CA THR A 205 33.56 14.69 -65.68
C THR A 205 32.66 15.42 -66.69
N CYS A 206 32.07 16.54 -66.29
CA CYS A 206 31.31 17.43 -67.16
C CYS A 206 32.21 18.06 -68.23
N SER A 207 33.37 18.60 -67.84
CA SER A 207 34.37 19.14 -68.79
C SER A 207 34.86 18.08 -69.77
N MET A 208 35.09 16.84 -69.30
CA MET A 208 35.45 15.72 -70.16
C MET A 208 34.34 15.35 -71.14
N SER A 209 33.07 15.41 -70.70
CA SER A 209 31.90 15.16 -71.57
C SER A 209 31.76 16.24 -72.64
N LYS A 210 32.04 17.52 -72.29
CA LYS A 210 32.07 18.63 -73.24
C LYS A 210 33.17 18.46 -74.28
N LEU A 211 34.40 18.15 -73.85
CA LEU A 211 35.52 17.82 -74.75
C LEU A 211 35.20 16.63 -75.67
N LEU A 212 34.52 15.60 -75.16
CA LEU A 212 34.07 14.47 -75.98
C LEU A 212 33.01 14.88 -77.01
N SER A 213 32.11 15.80 -76.67
CA SER A 213 31.12 16.33 -77.62
C SER A 213 31.77 17.20 -78.71
N GLU A 214 32.75 18.03 -78.35
CA GLU A 214 33.53 18.84 -79.30
C GLU A 214 34.36 17.95 -80.23
N ARG A 215 35.01 16.92 -79.69
CA ARG A 215 35.72 15.90 -80.48
C ARG A 215 34.79 15.11 -81.38
N LYS A 216 33.55 14.85 -80.95
CA LYS A 216 32.55 14.18 -81.78
C LYS A 216 32.17 15.03 -82.99
N LEU A 217 31.94 16.33 -82.81
CA LEU A 217 31.71 17.28 -83.90
C LEU A 217 32.92 17.40 -84.84
N GLU A 218 34.13 17.36 -84.28
CA GLU A 218 35.38 17.36 -85.07
C GLU A 218 35.52 16.09 -85.92
N VAL A 219 35.14 14.93 -85.38
CA VAL A 219 35.07 13.65 -86.12
C VAL A 219 34.01 13.71 -87.21
N GLU A 220 32.81 14.22 -86.92
CA GLU A 220 31.73 14.38 -87.91
C GLU A 220 32.14 15.36 -89.04
N ALA A 221 32.86 16.43 -88.73
CA ALA A 221 33.42 17.36 -89.72
C ALA A 221 34.52 16.69 -90.58
N LEU A 222 35.40 15.90 -89.97
CA LEU A 222 36.41 15.12 -90.69
C LEU A 222 35.79 14.03 -91.56
N GLU A 223 34.70 13.39 -91.14
CA GLU A 223 33.90 12.46 -91.94
C GLU A 223 33.28 13.16 -93.16
N GLY A 224 32.82 14.40 -93.01
CA GLY A 224 32.35 15.25 -94.11
C GLY A 224 33.45 15.57 -95.14
N ILE A 225 34.66 15.90 -94.68
CA ILE A 225 35.82 16.14 -95.56
C ILE A 225 36.26 14.85 -96.28
N LEU A 226 36.24 13.72 -95.58
CA LEU A 226 36.48 12.37 -96.15
C LEU A 226 35.40 11.93 -97.14
N ALA A 227 34.18 12.47 -97.03
CA ALA A 227 33.12 12.24 -98.00
C ALA A 227 33.27 13.08 -99.26
N ALA A 228 33.95 14.23 -99.18
CA ALA A 228 34.21 15.15 -100.28
C ALA A 228 35.49 14.84 -101.07
N SER A 229 36.42 14.02 -100.55
CA SER A 229 37.60 13.61 -101.32
C SER A 229 37.26 12.52 -102.32
N SER A 230 37.38 12.83 -103.61
CA SER A 230 37.31 11.89 -104.73
C SER A 230 38.58 11.04 -104.77
N ASP A 231 38.81 10.25 -103.73
CA ASP A 231 39.86 9.24 -103.71
C ASP A 231 39.30 7.92 -104.28
N SER A 232 40.12 7.30 -105.14
CA SER A 232 39.93 5.95 -105.66
C SER A 232 39.35 5.01 -104.59
N ALA A 233 38.24 4.34 -104.92
CA ALA A 233 37.40 3.55 -104.01
C ALA A 233 38.18 2.61 -103.06
N ARG A 234 39.37 2.12 -103.49
CA ARG A 234 40.27 1.28 -102.68
C ARG A 234 40.88 1.99 -101.46
N HIS A 235 41.09 3.31 -101.49
CA HIS A 235 41.61 4.07 -100.35
C HIS A 235 40.52 4.41 -99.32
N ARG A 236 39.29 4.65 -99.78
CA ARG A 236 38.13 4.89 -98.93
C ARG A 236 37.79 3.66 -98.09
N GLU A 237 37.81 2.48 -98.70
CA GLU A 237 37.53 1.20 -98.03
C GLU A 237 38.58 0.88 -96.94
N ARG A 238 39.87 1.12 -97.21
CA ARG A 238 40.94 0.93 -96.20
C ARG A 238 40.82 1.90 -95.02
N ARG A 239 40.40 3.16 -95.26
CA ARG A 239 40.19 4.16 -94.20
C ARG A 239 38.96 3.81 -93.36
N LEU A 240 37.86 3.40 -94.00
CA LEU A 240 36.65 2.94 -93.31
C LEU A 240 36.92 1.70 -92.47
N SER A 241 37.66 0.72 -92.99
CA SER A 241 38.05 -0.49 -92.24
C SER A 241 38.89 -0.17 -91.00
N ARG A 242 39.86 0.76 -91.12
CA ARG A 242 40.68 1.23 -89.99
C ARG A 242 39.87 2.03 -88.97
N ALA A 243 38.96 2.89 -89.43
CA ALA A 243 38.07 3.66 -88.58
C ALA A 243 37.10 2.74 -87.81
N ALA A 244 36.48 1.78 -88.50
CA ALA A 244 35.62 0.76 -87.89
C ALA A 244 36.36 -0.06 -86.82
N THR A 245 37.61 -0.44 -87.10
CA THR A 245 38.46 -1.16 -86.14
C THR A 245 38.73 -0.31 -84.89
N ARG A 246 39.04 0.99 -85.06
CA ARG A 246 39.27 1.94 -83.96
C ARG A 246 38.01 2.19 -83.13
N ILE A 247 36.86 2.33 -83.77
CA ILE A 247 35.55 2.48 -83.12
C ILE A 247 35.21 1.22 -82.31
N GLN A 248 35.41 0.03 -82.88
CA GLN A 248 35.20 -1.23 -82.15
C GLN A 248 36.14 -1.37 -80.94
N THR A 249 37.42 -0.98 -81.07
CA THR A 249 38.36 -1.05 -79.94
C THR A 249 37.99 -0.06 -78.83
N THR A 250 37.61 1.17 -79.18
CA THR A 250 37.17 2.17 -78.19
C THR A 250 35.86 1.77 -77.52
N TRP A 251 34.89 1.23 -78.27
CA TRP A 251 33.65 0.71 -77.70
C TRP A 251 33.89 -0.46 -76.74
N ARG A 252 34.76 -1.42 -77.11
CA ARG A 252 35.14 -2.53 -76.22
C ARG A 252 35.82 -2.04 -74.94
N MET A 253 36.70 -1.04 -75.04
CA MET A 253 37.33 -0.43 -73.85
C MET A 253 36.30 0.28 -72.96
N PHE A 254 35.36 1.01 -73.55
CA PHE A 254 34.28 1.67 -72.80
C PHE A 254 33.38 0.64 -72.11
N ALA A 255 32.92 -0.38 -72.82
CA ALA A 255 32.11 -1.48 -72.27
C ALA A 255 32.84 -2.19 -71.12
N CYS A 256 34.14 -2.46 -71.27
CA CYS A 256 34.95 -3.06 -70.21
C CYS A 256 35.06 -2.16 -68.96
N ARG A 257 35.26 -0.84 -69.13
CA ARG A 257 35.28 0.12 -68.02
C ARG A 257 33.92 0.23 -67.31
N THR A 258 32.83 0.23 -68.07
CA THR A 258 31.47 0.29 -67.51
C THR A 258 31.15 -0.99 -66.72
N LEU A 259 31.53 -2.17 -67.25
CA LEU A 259 31.39 -3.44 -66.55
C LEU A 259 32.21 -3.48 -65.26
N MET A 260 33.46 -3.02 -65.30
CA MET A 260 34.31 -2.91 -64.10
C MET A 260 33.72 -1.98 -63.04
N ARG A 261 33.16 -0.83 -63.43
CA ARG A 261 32.47 0.09 -62.51
C ARG A 261 31.24 -0.55 -61.88
N SER A 262 30.44 -1.27 -62.66
CA SER A 262 29.27 -1.99 -62.16
C SER A 262 29.68 -3.05 -61.11
N ARG A 263 30.70 -3.86 -61.42
CA ARG A 263 31.24 -4.86 -60.47
C ARG A 263 31.79 -4.24 -59.18
N LEU A 264 32.46 -3.10 -59.27
CA LEU A 264 32.96 -2.38 -58.10
C LEU A 264 31.81 -1.80 -57.25
N ALA A 265 30.77 -1.26 -57.89
CA ALA A 265 29.58 -0.77 -57.19
C ALA A 265 28.84 -1.91 -56.48
N GLU A 266 28.72 -3.07 -57.12
CA GLU A 266 28.12 -4.28 -56.54
C GLU A 266 28.92 -4.81 -55.35
N ARG A 267 30.26 -4.89 -55.47
CA ARG A 267 31.14 -5.21 -54.34
C ARG A 267 30.95 -4.24 -53.17
N ARG A 268 30.82 -2.94 -53.43
CA ARG A 268 30.56 -1.94 -52.38
C ARG A 268 29.20 -2.15 -51.70
N ARG A 269 28.14 -2.45 -52.46
CA ARG A 269 26.82 -2.78 -51.91
C ARG A 269 26.86 -4.05 -51.06
N SER A 270 27.52 -5.09 -51.54
CA SER A 270 27.70 -6.36 -50.80
C SER A 270 28.45 -6.15 -49.49
N VAL A 271 29.54 -5.36 -49.50
CA VAL A 271 30.29 -5.00 -48.28
C VAL A 271 29.43 -4.15 -47.33
N LYS A 272 28.65 -3.20 -47.85
CA LYS A 272 27.73 -2.39 -47.03
C LYS A 272 26.66 -3.26 -46.36
N HIS A 273 26.02 -4.12 -47.14
CA HIS A 273 25.00 -5.06 -46.64
C HIS A 273 25.57 -6.03 -45.61
N GLY A 274 26.79 -6.55 -45.83
CA GLY A 274 27.48 -7.38 -44.84
C GLY A 274 27.77 -6.66 -43.52
N ARG A 275 28.11 -5.36 -43.57
CA ARG A 275 28.29 -4.52 -42.36
C ARG A 275 26.97 -4.25 -41.64
N GLU A 276 25.90 -3.95 -42.38
CA GLU A 276 24.56 -3.74 -41.84
C GLU A 276 24.03 -5.00 -41.15
N LEU A 277 24.18 -6.17 -41.79
CA LEU A 277 23.81 -7.46 -41.20
C LEU A 277 24.64 -7.77 -39.94
N THR A 278 25.95 -7.52 -39.98
CA THR A 278 26.82 -7.72 -38.81
C THR A 278 26.43 -6.79 -37.66
N ALA A 279 26.06 -5.53 -37.95
CA ALA A 279 25.57 -4.60 -36.94
C ALA A 279 24.24 -5.05 -36.33
N ALA A 280 23.29 -5.51 -37.16
CA ALA A 280 22.00 -6.04 -36.71
C ALA A 280 22.20 -7.26 -35.79
N LEU A 281 23.06 -8.20 -36.16
CA LEU A 281 23.39 -9.38 -35.34
C LEU A 281 24.04 -8.99 -34.01
N ARG A 282 24.90 -7.96 -33.97
CA ARG A 282 25.49 -7.44 -32.72
C ARG A 282 24.44 -6.83 -31.80
N VAL A 283 23.49 -6.07 -32.34
CA VAL A 283 22.37 -5.51 -31.57
C VAL A 283 21.50 -6.64 -31.00
N GLN A 284 21.18 -7.65 -31.82
CA GLN A 284 20.38 -8.79 -31.38
C GLN A 284 21.09 -9.61 -30.28
N LEU A 285 22.40 -9.82 -30.39
CA LEU A 285 23.20 -10.49 -29.36
C LEU A 285 23.25 -9.66 -28.06
N ALA A 286 23.46 -8.34 -28.17
CA ALA A 286 23.47 -7.43 -27.04
C ALA A 286 22.12 -7.43 -26.30
N TRP A 287 21.01 -7.44 -27.05
CA TRP A 287 19.67 -7.56 -26.48
C TRP A 287 19.45 -8.88 -25.73
N ARG A 288 19.86 -10.02 -26.31
CA ARG A 288 19.77 -11.33 -25.63
C ARG A 288 20.62 -11.37 -24.35
N LEU A 289 21.81 -10.78 -24.38
CA LEU A 289 22.66 -10.68 -23.19
C LEU A 289 22.04 -9.75 -22.13
N TYR A 290 21.41 -8.65 -22.56
CA TYR A 290 20.68 -7.74 -21.68
C TYR A 290 19.50 -8.45 -21.01
N GLN A 291 18.67 -9.19 -21.77
CA GLN A 291 17.59 -10.01 -21.23
C GLN A 291 18.10 -11.04 -20.21
N LYS A 292 19.20 -11.75 -20.51
CA LYS A 292 19.83 -12.68 -19.55
C LYS A 292 20.31 -11.98 -18.27
N ARG A 293 20.88 -10.77 -18.37
CA ARG A 293 21.28 -9.98 -17.18
C ARG A 293 20.06 -9.54 -16.37
N LEU A 294 18.99 -9.10 -17.04
CA LEU A 294 17.72 -8.75 -16.42
C LEU A 294 17.15 -9.96 -15.68
N GLN A 295 17.07 -11.13 -16.32
CA GLN A 295 16.66 -12.39 -15.69
C GLN A 295 17.50 -12.72 -14.46
N ARG A 296 18.84 -12.62 -14.53
CA ARG A 296 19.72 -12.85 -13.37
C ARG A 296 19.45 -11.87 -12.24
N ARG A 297 19.28 -10.57 -12.57
CA ARG A 297 19.00 -9.52 -11.58
C ARG A 297 17.63 -9.73 -10.93
N TRP A 298 16.64 -10.14 -11.72
CA TRP A 298 15.30 -10.50 -11.25
C TRP A 298 15.36 -11.72 -10.34
N ARG A 299 15.97 -12.82 -10.78
CA ARG A 299 16.18 -14.03 -9.96
C ARG A 299 16.95 -13.73 -8.68
N SER A 300 17.98 -12.87 -8.71
CA SER A 300 18.71 -12.47 -7.50
C SER A 300 17.92 -11.59 -6.53
N LYS A 301 16.91 -10.85 -7.04
CA LYS A 301 15.99 -10.08 -6.22
C LYS A 301 14.89 -10.97 -5.63
N VAL A 302 14.41 -11.93 -6.41
CA VAL A 302 13.40 -12.93 -5.98
C VAL A 302 14.00 -13.93 -4.99
N SER A 303 15.28 -14.28 -5.11
CA SER A 303 15.95 -15.22 -4.20
C SER A 303 16.30 -14.63 -2.83
N LYS A 304 16.19 -13.31 -2.65
CA LYS A 304 16.19 -12.73 -1.30
C LYS A 304 14.78 -12.87 -0.78
N SER A 305 14.59 -13.88 0.07
CA SER A 305 13.35 -14.29 0.74
C SER A 305 12.62 -13.11 1.38
N GLN A 306 11.93 -12.32 0.58
CA GLN A 306 10.72 -11.67 1.04
C GLN A 306 9.71 -12.80 1.15
N THR A 307 9.23 -13.03 2.37
CA THR A 307 8.02 -13.81 2.63
C THR A 307 6.91 -13.15 1.82
N THR A 308 6.65 -13.66 0.63
CA THR A 308 5.56 -13.19 -0.19
C THR A 308 4.28 -13.73 0.42
N LEU A 309 3.21 -12.92 0.45
CA LEU A 309 1.90 -13.32 0.97
C LEU A 309 1.16 -14.28 0.02
N TYR A 310 1.84 -14.81 -1.00
CA TYR A 310 1.25 -15.62 -2.05
C TYR A 310 1.64 -17.09 -1.84
N ASP A 311 0.66 -17.98 -2.02
CA ASP A 311 0.87 -19.43 -1.95
C ASP A 311 1.79 -19.93 -3.08
N ALA A 312 1.63 -19.32 -4.26
CA ALA A 312 2.38 -19.61 -5.46
C ALA A 312 2.62 -18.34 -6.28
N VAL A 313 3.81 -18.22 -6.88
CA VAL A 313 4.14 -17.18 -7.85
C VAL A 313 4.55 -17.84 -9.16
N LEU A 314 3.80 -17.56 -10.22
CA LEU A 314 4.07 -18.02 -11.58
C LEU A 314 4.69 -16.88 -12.39
N ALA A 315 5.75 -17.15 -13.14
CA ALA A 315 6.28 -16.21 -14.13
C ALA A 315 5.82 -16.58 -15.53
N LEU A 316 5.29 -15.60 -16.25
CA LEU A 316 5.10 -15.67 -17.69
C LEU A 316 6.10 -14.72 -18.32
N GLU A 317 7.11 -15.25 -19.02
CA GLU A 317 8.05 -14.43 -19.79
C GLU A 317 7.42 -13.92 -21.09
N SER A 318 6.57 -14.75 -21.70
CA SER A 318 5.80 -14.43 -22.90
C SER A 318 4.58 -15.34 -23.00
N LEU A 319 3.43 -14.77 -23.32
CA LEU A 319 2.21 -15.53 -23.61
C LEU A 319 2.41 -16.46 -24.82
N ALA A 320 3.14 -16.01 -25.85
CA ALA A 320 3.45 -16.83 -27.03
C ALA A 320 4.33 -18.03 -26.68
N GLN A 321 5.27 -17.84 -25.75
CA GLN A 321 6.07 -18.95 -25.23
C GLN A 321 5.18 -19.95 -24.49
N PHE A 322 4.31 -19.49 -23.59
CA PHE A 322 3.39 -20.39 -22.87
C PHE A 322 2.47 -21.16 -23.83
N LEU A 323 1.91 -20.50 -24.84
CA LEU A 323 1.07 -21.17 -25.84
C LEU A 323 1.83 -22.22 -26.68
N SER A 324 3.14 -22.05 -26.88
CA SER A 324 3.96 -22.99 -27.64
C SER A 324 4.54 -24.12 -26.81
N THR A 325 4.92 -23.86 -25.56
CA THR A 325 5.53 -24.88 -24.68
C THR A 325 4.52 -25.58 -23.79
N GLY A 326 3.42 -24.93 -23.44
CA GLY A 326 2.51 -25.38 -22.38
C GLY A 326 3.11 -25.28 -20.97
N GLU A 327 4.30 -24.69 -20.83
CA GLU A 327 5.06 -24.65 -19.58
C GLU A 327 5.02 -23.25 -18.96
N ILE A 328 4.74 -23.18 -17.64
CA ILE A 328 4.83 -21.95 -16.86
C ILE A 328 5.89 -22.13 -15.78
N PRO A 329 7.01 -21.38 -15.81
CA PRO A 329 8.01 -21.47 -14.77
C PRO A 329 7.44 -21.00 -13.43
N PHE A 330 7.52 -21.90 -12.46
CA PHE A 330 7.12 -21.68 -11.09
C PHE A 330 8.26 -20.98 -10.34
N LEU A 331 8.03 -19.79 -9.80
CA LEU A 331 9.08 -18.96 -9.19
C LEU A 331 9.22 -19.15 -7.70
N GLN A 332 8.11 -19.37 -7.00
CA GLN A 332 8.10 -19.48 -5.54
C GLN A 332 6.86 -20.24 -5.10
N HIS A 333 7.04 -21.24 -4.23
CA HIS A 333 6.01 -21.75 -3.35
C HIS A 333 6.29 -21.17 -1.96
N THR A 334 5.26 -20.76 -1.24
CA THR A 334 5.35 -20.78 0.21
C THR A 334 5.02 -22.20 0.69
N GLU A 335 5.33 -22.54 1.95
CA GLU A 335 4.89 -23.78 2.59
C GLU A 335 3.36 -23.77 2.83
N SER A 336 2.59 -23.34 1.84
CA SER A 336 1.14 -23.29 1.92
C SER A 336 0.56 -24.70 1.86
N VAL A 337 -0.71 -24.81 2.26
CA VAL A 337 -1.54 -26.03 2.15
C VAL A 337 -1.73 -26.48 0.69
N LEU A 338 -1.32 -25.65 -0.29
CA LEU A 338 -1.47 -25.89 -1.72
C LEU A 338 -0.47 -26.95 -2.19
N GLN A 339 -0.76 -28.21 -1.86
CA GLN A 339 -0.03 -29.39 -2.32
C GLN A 339 -0.29 -29.60 -3.82
N LEU A 340 0.54 -28.99 -4.67
CA LEU A 340 0.45 -29.11 -6.13
C LEU A 340 0.51 -30.56 -6.65
N ALA A 341 1.05 -31.48 -5.85
CA ALA A 341 1.17 -32.90 -6.21
C ALA A 341 -0.08 -33.73 -5.90
N SER A 342 -1.02 -33.22 -5.09
CA SER A 342 -2.28 -33.90 -4.83
C SER A 342 -3.37 -33.38 -5.75
N GLU A 343 -4.26 -34.28 -6.20
CA GLU A 343 -5.43 -33.90 -6.99
C GLU A 343 -6.42 -33.16 -6.08
N VAL A 344 -6.33 -31.83 -6.10
CA VAL A 344 -7.22 -30.96 -5.33
C VAL A 344 -8.24 -30.34 -6.30
N LYS A 345 -9.52 -30.38 -5.93
CA LYS A 345 -10.56 -29.66 -6.67
C LYS A 345 -10.52 -28.19 -6.25
N PHE A 346 -10.28 -27.31 -7.21
CA PHE A 346 -10.23 -25.87 -6.98
C PHE A 346 -11.45 -25.17 -7.57
N ARG A 347 -11.97 -24.18 -6.85
CA ARG A 347 -12.87 -23.19 -7.41
C ARG A 347 -12.06 -21.95 -7.77
N VAL A 348 -12.09 -21.57 -9.04
CA VAL A 348 -11.32 -20.43 -9.56
C VAL A 348 -12.24 -19.22 -9.64
N VAL A 349 -11.99 -18.22 -8.79
CA VAL A 349 -12.67 -16.93 -8.81
C VAL A 349 -11.73 -15.90 -9.42
N ALA A 350 -12.16 -15.26 -10.51
CA ALA A 350 -11.39 -14.22 -11.16
C ALA A 350 -11.93 -12.83 -10.82
N VAL A 351 -11.11 -11.98 -10.21
CA VAL A 351 -11.41 -10.57 -10.00
C VAL A 351 -10.69 -9.74 -11.06
N VAL A 352 -11.46 -9.18 -11.98
CA VAL A 352 -10.98 -8.45 -13.15
C VAL A 352 -11.57 -7.05 -13.21
N GLY A 353 -11.09 -6.22 -14.14
CA GLY A 353 -11.51 -4.84 -14.31
C GLY A 353 -10.33 -3.93 -14.62
N LEU A 354 -10.61 -2.71 -15.04
CA LEU A 354 -9.57 -1.76 -15.46
C LEU A 354 -8.63 -1.38 -14.31
N PHE A 355 -7.56 -0.68 -14.67
CA PHE A 355 -6.59 -0.18 -13.71
C PHE A 355 -7.22 0.76 -12.67
N ASP A 356 -6.71 0.70 -11.43
CA ASP A 356 -7.15 1.49 -10.26
C ASP A 356 -8.67 1.44 -9.92
N LYS A 357 -9.35 0.35 -10.28
CA LYS A 357 -10.77 0.14 -9.90
C LYS A 357 -10.97 -0.51 -8.53
N GLY A 358 -9.90 -0.74 -7.76
CA GLY A 358 -9.99 -1.34 -6.43
C GLY A 358 -10.15 -2.86 -6.40
N LYS A 359 -9.68 -3.58 -7.42
CA LYS A 359 -9.66 -5.05 -7.46
C LYS A 359 -9.02 -5.68 -6.21
N THR A 360 -7.80 -5.25 -5.87
CA THR A 360 -7.09 -5.74 -4.67
C THR A 360 -7.83 -5.43 -3.38
N TRP A 361 -8.44 -4.25 -3.28
CA TRP A 361 -9.27 -3.90 -2.14
C TRP A 361 -10.45 -4.88 -2.01
N LEU A 362 -11.16 -5.15 -3.11
CA LEU A 362 -12.27 -6.11 -3.10
C LEU A 362 -11.80 -7.52 -2.69
N THR A 363 -10.70 -8.01 -3.27
CA THR A 363 -10.14 -9.33 -2.92
C THR A 363 -9.81 -9.42 -1.43
N ASN A 364 -9.17 -8.39 -0.87
CA ASN A 364 -8.85 -8.34 0.56
C ASN A 364 -10.11 -8.38 1.43
N LYS A 365 -11.18 -7.72 0.98
CA LYS A 365 -12.44 -7.66 1.73
C LYS A 365 -13.28 -8.93 1.63
N LEU A 366 -13.30 -9.61 0.49
CA LEU A 366 -14.08 -10.84 0.34
C LEU A 366 -13.44 -12.03 1.06
N PHE A 367 -12.12 -12.13 1.01
CA PHE A 367 -11.41 -13.32 1.48
C PHE A 367 -10.65 -13.10 2.80
N GLY A 368 -10.73 -11.91 3.40
CA GLY A 368 -10.00 -11.58 4.62
C GLY A 368 -8.47 -11.62 4.44
N VAL A 369 -8.00 -11.47 3.21
CA VAL A 369 -6.57 -11.47 2.87
C VAL A 369 -6.02 -10.05 2.90
N ASN A 370 -4.70 -9.91 3.05
CA ASN A 370 -4.04 -8.60 3.10
C ASN A 370 -3.05 -8.45 1.94
N LEU A 371 -3.54 -8.56 0.71
CA LEU A 371 -2.71 -8.40 -0.49
C LEU A 371 -2.27 -6.93 -0.62
N PRO A 372 -1.01 -6.67 -0.97
CA PRO A 372 -0.51 -5.32 -1.17
C PRO A 372 -1.17 -4.69 -2.40
N SER A 373 -1.85 -3.55 -2.22
CA SER A 373 -2.32 -2.73 -3.34
C SER A 373 -1.19 -1.83 -3.83
N GLY A 374 -0.49 -2.24 -4.89
CA GLY A 374 0.53 -1.40 -5.52
C GLY A 374 -0.11 -0.24 -6.30
N LYS A 375 0.37 0.98 -6.08
CA LYS A 375 0.23 2.05 -7.08
C LYS A 375 1.16 1.69 -8.25
N LEU A 376 0.62 1.56 -9.45
CA LEU A 376 1.39 1.17 -10.62
C LEU A 376 2.35 2.30 -11.00
N HIS A 377 3.62 1.96 -11.20
CA HIS A 377 4.55 2.81 -11.91
C HIS A 377 4.28 2.64 -13.40
N THR A 378 3.41 3.46 -13.98
CA THR A 378 3.26 3.53 -15.44
C THR A 378 4.52 4.20 -16.00
N SER A 379 5.53 3.40 -16.33
CA SER A 379 6.77 3.88 -16.96
C SER A 379 6.65 3.97 -18.48
N HIS A 380 5.46 4.25 -19.02
CA HIS A 380 5.24 4.39 -20.44
C HIS A 380 5.04 5.86 -20.82
N ASP A 381 5.85 6.32 -21.77
CA ASP A 381 5.65 7.62 -22.42
C ASP A 381 4.31 7.56 -23.18
N PRO A 382 3.31 8.40 -22.85
CA PRO A 382 1.99 8.37 -23.45
C PRO A 382 1.98 8.64 -24.96
N ARG A 383 3.13 8.95 -25.57
CA ARG A 383 3.30 9.14 -27.01
C ARG A 383 3.55 7.86 -27.79
N ASP A 384 3.77 6.74 -27.11
CA ASP A 384 3.99 5.45 -27.76
C ASP A 384 2.65 4.74 -28.03
N VAL A 385 2.07 5.03 -29.20
CA VAL A 385 0.78 4.47 -29.65
C VAL A 385 0.83 2.94 -29.72
N ASP A 386 1.98 2.38 -30.11
CA ASP A 386 2.17 0.93 -30.22
C ASP A 386 2.13 0.29 -28.82
N ALA A 387 2.71 0.93 -27.80
CA ALA A 387 2.63 0.44 -26.43
C ALA A 387 1.19 0.42 -25.88
N ILE A 388 0.33 1.37 -26.28
CA ILE A 388 -1.08 1.40 -25.88
C ILE A 388 -1.85 0.27 -26.56
N LEU A 389 -1.63 0.06 -27.87
CA LEU A 389 -2.26 -1.03 -28.62
C LEU A 389 -1.82 -2.41 -28.11
N ASP A 390 -0.54 -2.58 -27.80
CA ASP A 390 0.02 -3.79 -27.21
C ASP A 390 -0.58 -4.06 -25.83
N ALA A 391 -0.73 -3.04 -24.99
CA ALA A 391 -1.37 -3.16 -23.69
C ALA A 391 -2.85 -3.58 -23.82
N GLN A 392 -3.61 -2.97 -24.72
CA GLN A 392 -5.02 -3.33 -24.97
C GLN A 392 -5.18 -4.76 -25.52
N THR A 393 -4.28 -5.18 -26.41
CA THR A 393 -4.28 -6.52 -26.99
C THR A 393 -3.92 -7.56 -25.94
N THR A 394 -2.91 -7.27 -25.12
CA THR A 394 -2.49 -8.13 -24.00
C THR A 394 -3.60 -8.26 -22.96
N GLU A 395 -4.24 -7.14 -22.61
CA GLU A 395 -5.38 -7.12 -21.69
C GLU A 395 -6.53 -7.97 -22.25
N SER A 396 -6.91 -7.79 -23.51
CA SER A 396 -7.98 -8.56 -24.16
C SER A 396 -7.69 -10.07 -24.17
N LEU A 397 -6.44 -10.46 -24.46
CA LEU A 397 -6.01 -11.86 -24.43
C LEU A 397 -6.04 -12.43 -23.01
N MET A 398 -5.54 -11.69 -22.02
CA MET A 398 -5.61 -12.08 -20.61
C MET A 398 -7.06 -12.27 -20.16
N PHE A 399 -7.95 -11.35 -20.53
CA PHE A 399 -9.38 -11.47 -20.22
C PHE A 399 -10.00 -12.74 -20.83
N GLU A 400 -9.66 -13.07 -22.08
CA GLU A 400 -10.13 -14.30 -22.73
C GLU A 400 -9.61 -15.57 -22.03
N MET A 401 -8.34 -15.58 -21.63
CA MET A 401 -7.78 -16.71 -20.89
C MET A 401 -8.46 -16.86 -19.52
N ILE A 402 -8.63 -15.74 -18.80
CA ILE A 402 -9.26 -15.73 -17.49
C ILE A 402 -10.72 -16.21 -17.57
N SER A 403 -11.49 -15.77 -18.57
CA SER A 403 -12.91 -16.17 -18.69
C SER A 403 -13.09 -17.67 -18.96
N ARG A 404 -12.11 -18.31 -19.62
CA ARG A 404 -12.10 -19.77 -19.85
C ARG A 404 -11.80 -20.54 -18.57
N ILE A 405 -10.80 -20.09 -17.80
CA ILE A 405 -10.30 -20.79 -16.61
C ILE A 405 -11.18 -20.55 -15.37
N ALA A 406 -11.74 -19.35 -15.24
CA ALA A 406 -12.53 -18.96 -14.08
C ALA A 406 -13.88 -19.71 -14.03
N HIS A 407 -14.23 -20.19 -12.85
CA HIS A 407 -15.57 -20.71 -12.56
C HIS A 407 -16.53 -19.54 -12.33
N HIS A 408 -16.07 -18.52 -11.60
CA HIS A 408 -16.82 -17.29 -11.31
C HIS A 408 -16.00 -16.07 -11.72
N MET A 409 -16.64 -15.08 -12.33
CA MET A 409 -15.99 -13.87 -12.81
C MET A 409 -16.61 -12.63 -12.17
N ILE A 410 -15.77 -11.86 -11.48
CA ILE A 410 -16.13 -10.59 -10.85
C ILE A 410 -15.46 -9.46 -11.62
N PHE A 411 -16.25 -8.54 -12.18
CA PHE A 411 -15.78 -7.36 -12.89
C PHE A 411 -15.93 -6.10 -12.01
N VAL A 412 -14.83 -5.49 -11.60
CA VAL A 412 -14.82 -4.36 -10.66
C VAL A 412 -14.74 -3.03 -11.41
N VAL A 413 -15.65 -2.10 -11.07
CA VAL A 413 -15.74 -0.76 -11.65
C VAL A 413 -15.88 0.28 -10.55
N ASN A 414 -15.26 1.46 -10.69
CA ASN A 414 -15.55 2.60 -9.80
C ASN A 414 -16.76 3.37 -10.35
N ASP A 415 -16.64 3.78 -11.61
CA ASP A 415 -17.71 4.34 -12.42
C ASP A 415 -17.92 3.44 -13.62
N LEU A 416 -19.18 3.15 -13.91
CA LEU A 416 -19.55 2.35 -15.07
C LEU A 416 -19.65 3.25 -16.31
N THR A 417 -18.49 3.65 -16.85
CA THR A 417 -18.43 4.46 -18.08
C THR A 417 -18.81 3.61 -19.29
N TRP A 418 -19.00 4.25 -20.45
CA TRP A 418 -19.29 3.56 -21.70
C TRP A 418 -18.27 2.46 -22.04
N PHE A 419 -17.00 2.66 -21.68
CA PHE A 419 -15.96 1.66 -21.95
C PHE A 419 -16.20 0.41 -21.10
N GLU A 420 -16.35 0.54 -19.78
CA GLU A 420 -16.67 -0.59 -18.91
C GLU A 420 -17.98 -1.29 -19.32
N GLN A 421 -19.02 -0.54 -19.70
CA GLN A 421 -20.28 -1.10 -20.20
C GLN A 421 -20.06 -1.99 -21.43
N LYS A 422 -19.25 -1.51 -22.39
CA LYS A 422 -18.89 -2.28 -23.59
C LYS A 422 -18.15 -3.58 -23.23
N TYR A 423 -17.24 -3.54 -22.25
CA TYR A 423 -16.54 -4.74 -21.78
C TYR A 423 -17.48 -5.74 -21.11
N VAL A 424 -18.36 -5.27 -20.23
CA VAL A 424 -19.35 -6.12 -19.56
C VAL A 424 -20.27 -6.78 -20.59
N ALA A 425 -20.80 -6.01 -21.54
CA ALA A 425 -21.66 -6.52 -22.61
C ALA A 425 -20.93 -7.55 -23.48
N MET A 426 -19.67 -7.28 -23.86
CA MET A 426 -18.86 -8.22 -24.63
C MET A 426 -18.61 -9.53 -23.88
N LEU A 427 -18.31 -9.47 -22.58
CA LEU A 427 -18.08 -10.65 -21.74
C LEU A 427 -19.36 -11.48 -21.58
N HIS A 428 -20.47 -10.81 -21.28
CA HIS A 428 -21.78 -11.44 -21.14
C HIS A 428 -22.23 -12.10 -22.45
N GLN A 429 -22.08 -11.40 -23.58
CA GLN A 429 -22.38 -11.95 -24.91
C GLN A 429 -21.53 -13.19 -25.23
N LYS A 430 -20.26 -13.22 -24.82
CA LYS A 430 -19.40 -14.41 -24.98
C LYS A 430 -19.92 -15.61 -24.18
N TYR A 431 -20.46 -15.39 -22.97
CA TYR A 431 -21.06 -16.47 -22.19
C TYR A 431 -22.33 -17.01 -22.84
N VAL A 432 -23.20 -16.12 -23.33
CA VAL A 432 -24.42 -16.49 -24.06
C VAL A 432 -24.07 -17.30 -25.32
N GLN A 433 -23.15 -16.80 -26.15
CA GLN A 433 -22.73 -17.48 -27.39
C GLN A 433 -22.01 -18.82 -27.13
N GLY A 434 -21.26 -18.90 -26.03
CA GLY A 434 -20.56 -20.12 -25.62
C GLY A 434 -21.47 -21.14 -24.94
N GLY A 435 -22.77 -20.85 -24.72
CA GLY A 435 -23.67 -21.68 -23.94
C GLY A 435 -23.22 -21.88 -22.49
N GLN A 436 -22.39 -20.96 -21.98
CA GLN A 436 -21.87 -21.03 -20.62
C GLN A 436 -22.93 -20.51 -19.65
N GLN A 437 -23.31 -21.34 -18.69
CA GLN A 437 -24.22 -20.97 -17.60
C GLN A 437 -23.49 -20.22 -16.47
N LYS A 438 -22.40 -19.51 -16.79
CA LYS A 438 -21.59 -18.79 -15.80
C LYS A 438 -22.20 -17.42 -15.55
N GLU A 439 -22.53 -17.13 -14.30
CA GLU A 439 -22.98 -15.81 -13.89
C GLU A 439 -21.82 -14.81 -13.98
N LEU A 440 -22.13 -13.59 -14.44
CA LEU A 440 -21.18 -12.49 -14.44
C LEU A 440 -21.59 -11.50 -13.34
N VAL A 441 -20.67 -11.19 -12.43
CA VAL A 441 -20.94 -10.25 -11.35
C VAL A 441 -20.13 -8.97 -11.53
N VAL A 442 -20.80 -7.83 -11.61
CA VAL A 442 -20.21 -6.50 -11.73
C VAL A 442 -20.27 -5.80 -10.38
N VAL A 443 -19.11 -5.54 -9.80
CA VAL A 443 -19.01 -4.86 -8.49
C VAL A 443 -18.69 -3.38 -8.69
N HIS A 444 -19.63 -2.53 -8.27
CA HIS A 444 -19.49 -1.08 -8.26
C HIS A 444 -18.82 -0.64 -6.95
N ASN A 445 -17.54 -0.29 -7.06
CA ASN A 445 -16.72 0.21 -5.98
C ASN A 445 -16.98 1.71 -5.74
N LEU A 446 -18.01 2.00 -4.95
CA LEU A 446 -18.42 3.33 -4.50
C LEU A 446 -17.57 3.79 -3.29
N ARG A 447 -16.24 3.60 -3.37
CA ARG A 447 -15.29 3.85 -2.27
C ARG A 447 -15.28 5.28 -1.72
N ASN A 448 -15.86 6.24 -2.43
CA ASN A 448 -15.91 7.64 -2.01
C ASN A 448 -17.30 8.04 -1.46
N THR A 449 -18.27 7.14 -1.52
CA THR A 449 -19.65 7.43 -1.13
C THR A 449 -19.88 7.02 0.31
N THR A 450 -20.23 8.00 1.14
CA THR A 450 -20.46 7.83 2.57
C THR A 450 -21.94 7.89 2.95
N ASP A 451 -22.75 8.57 2.14
CA ASP A 451 -24.19 8.76 2.37
C ASP A 451 -25.06 7.70 1.68
N LYS A 452 -26.13 7.28 2.36
CA LYS A 452 -27.02 6.20 1.90
C LYS A 452 -27.79 6.59 0.64
N GLU A 453 -28.35 7.80 0.62
CA GLU A 453 -29.19 8.27 -0.50
C GLU A 453 -28.32 8.54 -1.72
N GLU A 454 -27.14 9.13 -1.53
CA GLU A 454 -26.17 9.33 -2.58
C GLU A 454 -25.76 8.00 -3.22
N ALA A 455 -25.44 6.98 -2.43
CA ALA A 455 -25.08 5.64 -2.94
C ALA A 455 -26.18 5.06 -3.83
N CYS A 456 -27.43 5.12 -3.36
CA CYS A 456 -28.58 4.65 -4.13
C CYS A 456 -28.76 5.43 -5.42
N LYS A 457 -28.66 6.77 -5.37
CA LYS A 457 -28.78 7.63 -6.54
C LYS A 457 -27.68 7.37 -7.57
N LEU A 458 -26.44 7.22 -7.13
CA LEU A 458 -25.29 6.88 -7.98
C LEU A 458 -25.47 5.53 -8.64
N PHE A 459 -25.85 4.50 -7.87
CA PHE A 459 -26.05 3.15 -8.37
C PHE A 459 -27.21 3.08 -9.39
N LYS A 460 -28.37 3.67 -9.06
CA LYS A 460 -29.51 3.77 -9.99
C LYS A 460 -29.13 4.48 -11.29
N ARG A 461 -28.33 5.54 -11.20
CA ARG A 461 -27.87 6.28 -12.38
C ARG A 461 -26.91 5.47 -13.26
N GLN A 462 -26.02 4.68 -12.65
CA GLN A 462 -25.02 3.88 -13.38
C GLN A 462 -25.58 2.58 -13.96
N VAL A 463 -26.55 1.95 -13.28
CA VAL A 463 -27.02 0.60 -13.64
C VAL A 463 -28.40 0.66 -14.30
N MET A 464 -29.42 1.15 -13.59
CA MET A 464 -30.82 1.06 -14.04
C MET A 464 -31.12 1.89 -15.31
N ARG A 465 -30.27 2.85 -15.66
CA ARG A 465 -30.39 3.61 -16.92
C ARG A 465 -29.74 2.91 -18.11
N CYS A 466 -28.85 1.97 -17.85
CA CYS A 466 -28.00 1.35 -18.86
C CYS A 466 -28.36 -0.11 -19.14
N TYR A 467 -29.10 -0.75 -18.24
CA TYR A 467 -29.47 -2.16 -18.33
C TYR A 467 -30.96 -2.36 -18.03
N ASP A 468 -31.60 -3.19 -18.84
CA ASP A 468 -32.97 -3.66 -18.61
C ASP A 468 -32.93 -4.84 -17.64
N GLY A 469 -33.53 -4.67 -16.46
CA GLY A 469 -33.48 -5.66 -15.39
C GLY A 469 -34.23 -5.17 -14.15
N GLU A 470 -34.13 -5.95 -13.08
CA GLU A 470 -34.88 -5.70 -11.85
C GLU A 470 -33.96 -5.47 -10.66
N GLN A 471 -34.36 -4.53 -9.80
CA GLN A 471 -33.71 -4.33 -8.51
C GLN A 471 -34.03 -5.52 -7.61
N SER A 472 -33.00 -6.15 -7.06
CA SER A 472 -33.19 -7.34 -6.23
C SER A 472 -33.84 -6.97 -4.90
N HIS A 473 -34.78 -7.80 -4.45
CA HIS A 473 -35.36 -7.72 -3.11
C HIS A 473 -34.30 -7.91 -2.00
N LEU A 474 -33.13 -8.45 -2.34
CA LEU A 474 -32.02 -8.64 -1.42
C LEU A 474 -31.31 -7.33 -1.06
N GLY A 475 -31.44 -6.23 -1.81
CA GLY A 475 -30.79 -4.99 -1.40
C GLY A 475 -30.94 -3.84 -2.39
N GLU A 476 -30.90 -2.61 -1.87
CA GLU A 476 -31.06 -1.41 -2.68
C GLU A 476 -29.92 -1.22 -3.70
N LEU A 477 -28.74 -1.77 -3.42
CA LEU A 477 -27.57 -1.72 -4.31
C LEU A 477 -27.30 -3.07 -5.00
N ILE A 478 -28.34 -3.88 -5.21
CA ILE A 478 -28.26 -5.14 -5.94
C ILE A 478 -29.26 -5.07 -7.10
N PHE A 479 -28.78 -5.31 -8.31
CA PHE A 479 -29.59 -5.32 -9.52
C PHE A 479 -29.24 -6.54 -10.35
N THR A 480 -30.25 -7.22 -10.90
CA THR A 480 -30.04 -8.39 -11.75
C THR A 480 -30.71 -8.15 -13.09
N GLN A 481 -29.93 -8.26 -14.16
CA GLN A 481 -30.44 -8.33 -15.50
C GLN A 481 -30.61 -9.80 -15.89
N ASP A 482 -31.85 -10.17 -16.16
CA ASP A 482 -32.19 -11.43 -16.81
C ASP A 482 -32.30 -11.18 -18.33
N ALA A 483 -31.41 -11.79 -19.11
CA ALA A 483 -31.37 -11.64 -20.55
C ALA A 483 -32.30 -12.63 -21.29
N GLY A 484 -33.16 -13.35 -20.55
CA GLY A 484 -34.17 -14.26 -21.08
C GLY A 484 -33.71 -15.73 -21.11
N ASN A 485 -34.60 -16.60 -21.60
CA ASN A 485 -34.45 -18.05 -21.55
C ASN A 485 -33.09 -18.55 -22.08
N GLY A 486 -32.21 -18.95 -21.15
CA GLY A 486 -30.94 -19.61 -21.43
C GLY A 486 -29.69 -18.72 -21.36
N ALA A 487 -29.85 -17.40 -21.20
CA ALA A 487 -28.73 -16.51 -20.94
C ALA A 487 -28.41 -16.47 -19.44
N PRO A 488 -27.13 -16.54 -19.03
CA PRO A 488 -26.79 -16.42 -17.61
C PRO A 488 -27.12 -15.02 -17.08
N PRO A 489 -27.54 -14.90 -15.82
CA PRO A 489 -27.86 -13.60 -15.23
C PRO A 489 -26.60 -12.72 -15.11
N LEU A 490 -26.81 -11.41 -15.24
CA LEU A 490 -25.82 -10.38 -14.99
C LEU A 490 -26.17 -9.65 -13.69
N HIS A 491 -25.34 -9.83 -12.67
CA HIS A 491 -25.56 -9.21 -11.36
C HIS A 491 -24.71 -7.94 -11.22
N HIS A 492 -25.32 -6.86 -10.75
CA HIS A 492 -24.63 -5.64 -10.36
C HIS A 492 -24.75 -5.45 -8.85
N ILE A 493 -23.63 -5.26 -8.17
CA ILE A 493 -23.56 -5.13 -6.70
C ILE A 493 -22.74 -3.89 -6.32
N GLY A 494 -23.33 -2.97 -5.57
CA GLY A 494 -22.63 -1.79 -5.04
C GLY A 494 -21.95 -2.05 -3.68
N LEU A 495 -20.71 -1.58 -3.52
CA LEU A 495 -20.01 -1.53 -2.23
C LEU A 495 -19.56 -0.10 -1.95
N CYS A 496 -19.91 0.43 -0.79
CA CYS A 496 -19.66 1.80 -0.36
C CYS A 496 -18.40 1.93 0.50
N TYR A 497 -18.02 3.17 0.85
CA TYR A 497 -16.90 3.42 1.75
C TYR A 497 -17.11 2.73 3.11
N GLU A 498 -16.09 2.05 3.61
CA GLU A 498 -16.18 1.41 4.93
C GLU A 498 -16.25 2.46 6.05
N PHE A 499 -16.90 2.10 7.16
CA PHE A 499 -17.08 2.99 8.32
C PHE A 499 -17.85 4.27 7.97
N SER A 500 -18.75 4.17 7.00
CA SER A 500 -19.69 5.21 6.63
C SER A 500 -21.11 4.72 6.79
N LEU A 501 -22.07 5.65 6.86
CA LEU A 501 -23.49 5.30 6.96
C LEU A 501 -23.94 4.38 5.82
N ALA A 502 -23.47 4.64 4.60
CA ALA A 502 -23.74 3.77 3.45
C ALA A 502 -23.04 2.42 3.56
N GLY A 503 -21.77 2.39 3.98
CA GLY A 503 -21.00 1.17 4.16
C GLY A 503 -21.63 0.24 5.20
N ASP A 504 -21.99 0.79 6.35
CA ASP A 504 -22.61 0.06 7.45
C ASP A 504 -24.01 -0.46 7.07
N ALA A 505 -24.74 0.31 6.26
CA ALA A 505 -26.07 -0.09 5.79
C ALA A 505 -26.04 -1.21 4.72
N PHE A 506 -25.05 -1.21 3.83
CA PHE A 506 -25.09 -2.04 2.61
C PHE A 506 -24.01 -3.11 2.49
N ASN A 507 -22.77 -2.83 2.93
CA ASN A 507 -21.62 -3.64 2.53
C ASN A 507 -21.70 -5.08 3.04
N GLU A 508 -22.13 -5.31 4.28
CA GLU A 508 -22.16 -6.67 4.84
C GLU A 508 -23.13 -7.57 4.08
N LYS A 509 -24.37 -7.10 3.88
CA LYS A 509 -25.39 -7.84 3.14
C LYS A 509 -24.97 -8.10 1.69
N ASN A 510 -24.40 -7.10 1.04
CA ASN A 510 -23.95 -7.20 -0.35
C ASN A 510 -22.74 -8.13 -0.50
N ARG A 511 -21.82 -8.14 0.47
CA ARG A 511 -20.70 -9.09 0.51
C ARG A 511 -21.19 -10.52 0.69
N GLN A 512 -22.15 -10.74 1.59
CA GLN A 512 -22.73 -12.08 1.79
C GLN A 512 -23.42 -12.57 0.52
N HIS A 513 -24.18 -11.71 -0.17
CA HIS A 513 -24.79 -12.06 -1.45
C HIS A 513 -23.74 -12.38 -2.53
N LEU A 514 -22.68 -11.57 -2.62
CA LEU A 514 -21.57 -11.83 -3.53
C LEU A 514 -20.91 -13.18 -3.22
N LEU A 515 -20.64 -13.50 -1.95
CA LEU A 515 -20.07 -14.79 -1.55
C LEU A 515 -21.00 -15.98 -1.82
N GLN A 516 -22.32 -15.78 -1.79
CA GLN A 516 -23.29 -16.84 -2.14
C GLN A 516 -23.34 -17.11 -3.65
N SER A 517 -23.04 -16.11 -4.48
CA SER A 517 -22.91 -16.26 -5.95
C SER A 517 -21.58 -16.91 -6.38
N LEU A 518 -20.61 -16.98 -5.45
CA LEU A 518 -19.31 -17.61 -5.65
C LEU A 518 -19.30 -19.06 -5.19
#